data_AF-A0A518GHE4-F1
#
_entry.id   AF-A0A518GHE4-F1
#
_cell.length_a   1.000
_cell.length_b   1.000
_cell.length_c   1.000
_cell.angle_alpha   90.00
_cell.angle_beta   90.00
_cell.angle_gamma   90.00
#
_symmetry.space_group_name_H-M   'P 1'
#
loop_
_entity.id
_entity.type
_entity.pdbx_description
1 polymer ?
#
loop_
_entity_poly.entity_id
_entity_poly.type
_entity_poly.pdbx_seq_one_letter_code
_entity_poly.pdbx_strand_id
1 'polypeptide(L)'
;MKKTLSVLALSCMLSAAPLVAQAQEWATLKAKIVYDGPIPTRMKVDSSKDAFCAKLDIVSEAMVVGKGGELANLALIMDPRKSKVDAIHPDLAEPSAEPVVLDNDGCIFKPHVFVARAGQTVKVKNSDQTGHNAKFDFFSNESRNDLIPVGGSIEFKLESAERASANPVECNIHPWMKSYIIVRDHPYVGVSGEDGVIEIKNLPAGEVTFRLWHENQDGAIDKGEVGGKAQKWSRGYMEVDLKPGMNDLGTIKIPAAAFNK
;
A
#
# COMPACT_ATOMS: atom_id res chain seq x y z
N MET A 1 53.17 -17.99 70.31
CA MET A 1 52.48 -18.82 69.29
C MET A 1 51.35 -17.99 68.68
N LYS A 2 51.58 -17.34 67.53
CA LYS A 2 50.54 -16.59 66.79
C LYS A 2 50.34 -17.30 65.45
N LYS A 3 49.17 -17.89 65.25
CA LYS A 3 48.76 -18.51 63.98
C LYS A 3 48.13 -17.44 63.10
N THR A 4 48.71 -17.17 61.94
CA THR A 4 48.13 -16.34 60.88
C THR A 4 47.22 -17.19 60.02
N LEU A 5 45.94 -16.83 59.95
CA LEU A 5 44.93 -17.38 59.05
C LEU A 5 45.01 -16.62 57.72
N SER A 6 45.34 -17.30 56.62
CA SER A 6 45.17 -16.77 55.27
C SER A 6 43.76 -17.09 54.77
N VAL A 7 42.95 -16.05 54.57
CA VAL A 7 41.65 -16.13 53.90
C VAL A 7 41.90 -15.95 52.40
N LEU A 8 41.61 -16.99 51.62
CA LEU A 8 41.67 -16.95 50.16
C LEU A 8 40.34 -16.40 49.63
N ALA A 9 40.34 -15.17 49.14
CA ALA A 9 39.17 -14.57 48.50
C ALA A 9 39.04 -15.08 47.06
N LEU A 10 38.02 -15.91 46.80
CA LEU A 10 37.69 -16.39 45.47
C LEU A 10 36.88 -15.32 44.73
N SER A 11 37.53 -14.56 43.86
CA SER A 11 36.88 -13.56 43.02
C SER A 11 36.13 -14.26 41.89
N CYS A 12 34.79 -14.25 41.96
CA CYS A 12 33.91 -14.76 40.91
C CYS A 12 33.80 -13.68 39.82
N MET A 13 34.54 -13.83 38.72
CA MET A 13 34.40 -12.94 37.56
C MET A 13 33.10 -13.29 36.81
N LEU A 14 32.05 -12.49 36.99
CA LEU A 14 30.91 -12.48 36.08
C LEU A 14 31.36 -11.92 34.73
N SER A 15 31.56 -12.79 33.74
CA SER A 15 31.77 -12.39 32.35
C SER A 15 30.45 -11.88 31.77
N ALA A 16 30.23 -10.57 31.78
CA ALA A 16 29.18 -9.94 30.99
C ALA A 16 29.58 -10.03 29.51
N ALA A 17 28.96 -10.97 28.77
CA ALA A 17 29.09 -10.99 27.32
C ALA A 17 28.45 -9.72 26.74
N PRO A 18 29.14 -8.96 25.88
CA PRO A 18 28.54 -7.80 25.24
C PRO A 18 27.37 -8.28 24.36
N LEU A 19 26.19 -7.71 24.59
CA LEU A 19 25.08 -7.76 23.63
C LEU A 19 25.56 -7.05 22.37
N VAL A 20 25.96 -7.84 21.37
CA VAL A 20 26.20 -7.32 20.02
C VAL A 20 24.84 -6.93 19.49
N ALA A 21 24.54 -5.63 19.47
CA ALA A 21 23.39 -5.11 18.73
C ALA A 21 23.64 -5.44 17.25
N GLN A 22 22.90 -6.41 16.71
CA GLN A 22 22.90 -6.65 15.27
C GLN A 22 22.39 -5.39 14.58
N ALA A 23 23.14 -4.89 13.61
CA ALA A 23 22.70 -3.80 12.77
C ALA A 23 21.40 -4.22 12.04
N GLN A 24 20.44 -3.29 11.91
CA GLN A 24 19.22 -3.55 11.15
C GLN A 24 19.57 -3.88 9.70
N GLU A 25 19.12 -5.04 9.23
CA GLU A 25 19.24 -5.47 7.84
C GLU A 25 17.98 -5.16 7.05
N TRP A 26 18.09 -5.14 5.72
CA TRP A 26 17.03 -4.68 4.83
C TRP A 26 16.66 -5.73 3.79
N ALA A 27 15.39 -5.72 3.40
CA ALA A 27 14.77 -6.68 2.52
C ALA A 27 14.04 -5.98 1.36
N THR A 28 13.98 -6.65 0.21
CA THR A 28 13.04 -6.34 -0.87
C THR A 28 12.05 -7.48 -0.95
N LEU A 29 10.76 -7.17 -0.88
CA LEU A 29 9.68 -8.11 -1.13
C LEU A 29 9.21 -7.97 -2.57
N LYS A 30 9.01 -9.11 -3.25
CA LYS A 30 8.36 -9.19 -4.56
C LYS A 30 7.27 -10.26 -4.54
N ALA A 31 6.16 -9.98 -5.21
CA ALA A 31 5.09 -10.95 -5.40
C ALA A 31 4.33 -10.68 -6.72
N LYS A 32 3.74 -11.72 -7.31
CA LYS A 32 2.74 -11.58 -8.38
C LYS A 32 1.35 -11.90 -7.82
N ILE A 33 0.48 -10.91 -7.79
CA ILE A 33 -0.91 -11.03 -7.32
C ILE A 33 -1.78 -11.54 -8.47
N VAL A 34 -2.52 -12.61 -8.21
CA VAL A 34 -3.40 -13.26 -9.19
C VAL A 34 -4.80 -13.43 -8.61
N TYR A 35 -5.80 -13.05 -9.40
CA TYR A 35 -7.20 -13.35 -9.18
C TYR A 35 -7.48 -14.82 -9.50
N ASP A 36 -7.98 -15.56 -8.52
CA ASP A 36 -8.28 -16.99 -8.65
C ASP A 36 -9.78 -17.22 -8.85
N GLY A 37 -10.16 -17.18 -10.14
CA GLY A 37 -11.51 -17.44 -10.61
C GLY A 37 -11.74 -16.95 -12.05
N PRO A 38 -12.99 -16.99 -12.53
CA PRO A 38 -13.34 -16.49 -13.86
C PRO A 38 -13.04 -14.99 -13.97
N ILE A 39 -12.30 -14.59 -15.01
CA ILE A 39 -11.92 -13.19 -15.22
C ILE A 39 -13.18 -12.32 -15.37
N PRO A 40 -13.40 -11.33 -14.49
CA PRO A 40 -14.56 -10.46 -14.56
C PRO A 40 -14.49 -9.57 -15.81
N THR A 41 -15.63 -9.34 -16.45
CA THR A 41 -15.73 -8.35 -17.53
C THR A 41 -15.82 -6.96 -16.93
N ARG A 42 -14.93 -6.05 -17.35
CA ARG A 42 -15.00 -4.65 -16.93
C ARG A 42 -16.25 -3.99 -17.50
N MET A 43 -17.04 -3.37 -16.63
CA MET A 43 -18.29 -2.71 -17.01
C MET A 43 -18.00 -1.41 -17.77
N LYS A 44 -18.72 -1.17 -18.87
CA LYS A 44 -18.73 0.13 -19.53
C LYS A 44 -19.40 1.16 -18.64
N VAL A 45 -18.87 2.37 -18.69
CA VAL A 45 -19.42 3.53 -17.98
C VAL A 45 -20.37 4.28 -18.92
N ASP A 46 -21.52 4.72 -18.39
CA ASP A 46 -22.35 5.69 -19.08
C ASP A 46 -21.79 7.11 -18.89
N SER A 47 -21.02 7.56 -19.88
CA SER A 47 -20.43 8.91 -19.93
C SER A 47 -21.22 9.86 -20.84
N SER A 48 -22.43 9.48 -21.28
CA SER A 48 -23.19 10.20 -22.31
C SER A 48 -23.58 11.64 -21.94
N LYS A 49 -23.55 11.98 -20.65
CA LYS A 49 -23.92 13.31 -20.13
C LYS A 49 -22.83 14.38 -20.29
N ASP A 50 -21.60 13.99 -20.61
CA ASP A 50 -20.49 14.90 -20.85
C ASP A 50 -19.99 14.74 -22.29
N ALA A 51 -19.96 15.83 -23.06
CA ALA A 51 -19.66 15.78 -24.49
C ALA A 51 -18.21 15.38 -24.82
N PHE A 52 -17.27 15.59 -23.90
CA PHE A 52 -15.90 15.12 -24.05
C PHE A 52 -15.80 13.65 -23.66
N CYS A 53 -16.31 13.27 -22.49
CA CYS A 53 -16.23 11.89 -22.00
C CYS A 53 -17.07 10.90 -22.83
N ALA A 54 -18.17 11.34 -23.46
CA ALA A 54 -19.00 10.51 -24.33
C ALA A 54 -18.26 10.01 -25.59
N LYS A 55 -17.11 10.60 -25.92
CA LYS A 55 -16.27 10.18 -27.06
C LYS A 55 -15.26 9.10 -26.69
N LEU A 56 -15.12 8.78 -25.41
CA LEU A 56 -14.13 7.85 -24.87
C LEU A 56 -14.78 6.50 -24.58
N ASP A 57 -14.03 5.40 -24.77
CA ASP A 57 -14.48 4.06 -24.37
C ASP A 57 -14.09 3.79 -22.92
N ILE A 58 -14.83 4.39 -21.99
CA ILE A 58 -14.53 4.33 -20.56
C ILE A 58 -15.06 3.03 -19.98
N VAL A 59 -14.19 2.30 -19.29
CA VAL A 59 -14.52 1.09 -18.54
C VAL A 59 -14.12 1.25 -17.08
N SER A 60 -14.90 0.66 -16.17
CA SER A 60 -14.67 0.76 -14.73
C SER A 60 -13.31 0.18 -14.33
N GLU A 61 -12.54 0.91 -13.53
CA GLU A 61 -11.27 0.47 -12.92
C GLU A 61 -11.49 -0.39 -11.65
N ALA A 62 -12.76 -0.67 -11.29
CA ALA A 62 -13.11 -1.31 -10.02
C ALA A 62 -12.52 -2.73 -9.86
N MET A 63 -12.45 -3.49 -10.97
CA MET A 63 -11.79 -4.79 -11.04
C MET A 63 -10.98 -4.84 -12.33
N VAL A 64 -9.65 -4.74 -12.21
CA VAL A 64 -8.74 -4.88 -13.35
C VAL A 64 -8.00 -6.20 -13.22
N VAL A 65 -8.40 -7.16 -14.06
CA VAL A 65 -7.83 -8.51 -14.10
C VAL A 65 -7.30 -8.79 -15.51
N GLY A 66 -6.01 -9.04 -15.62
CA GLY A 66 -5.34 -9.43 -16.87
C GLY A 66 -5.76 -10.81 -17.37
N LYS A 67 -5.40 -11.14 -18.62
CA LYS A 67 -5.79 -12.41 -19.27
C LYS A 67 -5.24 -13.65 -18.54
N GLY A 68 -4.13 -13.51 -17.82
CA GLY A 68 -3.53 -14.57 -17.00
C GLY A 68 -4.00 -14.54 -15.55
N GLY A 69 -4.99 -13.70 -15.22
CA GLY A 69 -5.47 -13.49 -13.86
C GLY A 69 -4.68 -12.42 -13.10
N GLU A 70 -3.77 -11.67 -13.72
CA GLU A 70 -3.03 -10.58 -13.08
C GLU A 70 -3.99 -9.58 -12.41
N LEU A 71 -3.95 -9.44 -11.08
CA LEU A 71 -4.85 -8.53 -10.38
C LEU A 71 -4.12 -7.21 -10.09
N ALA A 72 -4.59 -6.12 -10.69
CA ALA A 72 -4.08 -4.78 -10.41
C ALA A 72 -4.73 -4.20 -9.14
N ASN A 73 -4.17 -3.09 -8.63
CA ASN A 73 -4.73 -2.26 -7.56
C ASN A 73 -4.92 -2.94 -6.20
N LEU A 74 -4.34 -4.13 -5.98
CA LEU A 74 -4.26 -4.74 -4.65
C LEU A 74 -3.09 -4.14 -3.89
N ALA A 75 -3.35 -3.68 -2.66
CA ALA A 75 -2.33 -3.10 -1.80
C ALA A 75 -1.87 -4.09 -0.71
N LEU A 76 -0.56 -4.17 -0.52
CA LEU A 76 0.09 -4.71 0.67
C LEU A 76 0.57 -3.53 1.52
N ILE A 77 -0.05 -3.36 2.69
CA ILE A 77 0.21 -2.23 3.59
C ILE A 77 0.86 -2.78 4.85
N MET A 78 2.14 -2.47 5.11
CA MET A 78 2.77 -2.91 6.36
C MET A 78 2.01 -2.34 7.57
N ASP A 79 1.78 -3.15 8.60
CA ASP A 79 1.23 -2.72 9.88
C ASP A 79 2.36 -2.77 10.92
N PRO A 80 2.98 -1.63 11.25
CA PRO A 80 4.11 -1.60 12.20
C PRO A 80 3.70 -2.06 13.60
N ARG A 81 2.42 -1.89 13.99
CA ARG A 81 1.93 -2.29 15.33
C ARG A 81 1.79 -3.80 15.48
N LYS A 82 1.77 -4.53 14.37
CA LYS A 82 1.68 -5.99 14.31
C LYS A 82 2.95 -6.65 13.79
N SER A 83 3.95 -5.86 13.42
CA SER A 83 5.24 -6.36 12.96
C SER A 83 6.19 -6.47 14.16
N LYS A 84 7.16 -7.40 14.10
CA LYS A 84 8.24 -7.47 15.10
C LYS A 84 9.39 -6.50 14.79
N VAL A 85 9.37 -5.93 13.60
CA VAL A 85 10.31 -4.91 13.12
C VAL A 85 9.53 -3.78 12.46
N ASP A 86 9.96 -2.54 12.71
CA ASP A 86 9.29 -1.32 12.23
C ASP A 86 10.28 -0.21 11.81
N ALA A 87 11.57 -0.52 11.77
CA ALA A 87 12.60 0.44 11.41
C ALA A 87 12.39 1.02 10.01
N ILE A 88 12.51 2.34 9.89
CA ILE A 88 12.50 3.04 8.61
C ILE A 88 13.91 3.09 8.04
N HIS A 89 14.08 2.67 6.79
CA HIS A 89 15.36 2.75 6.09
C HIS A 89 15.88 4.19 6.09
N PRO A 90 17.17 4.46 6.36
CA PRO A 90 17.72 5.82 6.40
C PRO A 90 17.41 6.65 5.15
N ASP A 91 17.55 6.07 3.94
CA ASP A 91 17.20 6.73 2.67
C ASP A 91 15.72 7.07 2.51
N LEU A 92 14.86 6.48 3.35
CA LEU A 92 13.41 6.71 3.39
C LEU A 92 12.97 7.39 4.69
N ALA A 93 13.89 7.93 5.49
CA ALA A 93 13.56 8.59 6.76
C ALA A 93 12.54 9.71 6.52
N GLU A 94 12.84 10.58 5.56
CA GLU A 94 11.96 11.66 5.14
C GLU A 94 11.08 11.25 3.94
N PRO A 95 9.84 11.75 3.86
CA PRO A 95 9.02 11.63 2.66
C PRO A 95 9.68 12.31 1.45
N SER A 96 9.40 11.83 0.23
CA SER A 96 9.89 12.50 -0.99
C SER A 96 9.32 13.91 -1.10
N ALA A 97 10.17 14.86 -1.49
CA ALA A 97 9.77 16.23 -1.79
C ALA A 97 8.99 16.35 -3.11
N GLU A 98 9.12 15.38 -4.00
CA GLU A 98 8.34 15.32 -5.23
C GLU A 98 6.86 15.04 -4.91
N PRO A 99 5.92 15.84 -5.45
CA PRO A 99 4.50 15.61 -5.23
C PRO A 99 4.03 14.26 -5.76
N VAL A 100 3.13 13.62 -5.00
CA VAL A 100 2.36 12.47 -5.50
C VAL A 100 1.28 12.99 -6.43
N VAL A 101 1.27 12.53 -7.68
CA VAL A 101 0.39 13.06 -8.73
C VAL A 101 -0.85 12.19 -8.91
N LEU A 102 -2.01 12.85 -8.91
CA LEU A 102 -3.28 12.32 -9.40
C LEU A 102 -3.69 13.14 -10.64
N ASP A 103 -4.03 12.48 -11.73
CA ASP A 103 -4.42 13.12 -12.99
C ASP A 103 -5.86 12.77 -13.35
N ASN A 104 -6.61 13.75 -13.87
CA ASN A 104 -7.82 13.49 -14.63
C ASN A 104 -7.40 13.33 -16.09
N ASP A 105 -7.37 12.10 -16.58
CA ASP A 105 -6.91 11.78 -17.93
C ASP A 105 -7.70 10.60 -18.51
N GLY A 106 -8.46 10.85 -19.57
CA GLY A 106 -9.38 9.90 -20.17
C GLY A 106 -10.71 9.79 -19.41
N CYS A 107 -11.13 10.87 -18.73
CA CYS A 107 -12.28 10.91 -17.83
C CYS A 107 -12.25 9.80 -16.77
N ILE A 108 -11.05 9.51 -16.27
CA ILE A 108 -10.77 8.66 -15.11
C ILE A 108 -9.67 9.30 -14.28
N PHE A 109 -9.55 8.89 -13.02
CA PHE A 109 -8.40 9.26 -12.19
C PHE A 109 -7.23 8.32 -12.45
N LYS A 110 -6.04 8.87 -12.67
CA LYS A 110 -4.80 8.10 -12.83
C LYS A 110 -3.74 8.52 -11.81
N PRO A 111 -3.15 7.58 -11.06
CA PRO A 111 -3.53 6.16 -10.98
C PRO A 111 -4.84 5.92 -10.21
N HIS A 112 -5.40 4.72 -10.34
CA HIS A 112 -6.62 4.31 -9.62
C HIS A 112 -6.39 4.07 -8.12
N VAL A 113 -5.21 3.57 -7.75
CA VAL A 113 -4.75 3.50 -6.36
C VAL A 113 -3.35 4.09 -6.28
N PHE A 114 -3.15 5.00 -5.33
CA PHE A 114 -1.84 5.60 -5.07
C PHE A 114 -1.53 5.68 -3.59
N VAL A 115 -0.24 5.82 -3.31
CA VAL A 115 0.31 5.88 -1.97
C VAL A 115 0.95 7.24 -1.75
N ALA A 116 0.72 7.81 -0.58
CA ALA A 116 1.42 8.98 -0.10
C ALA A 116 1.86 8.77 1.36
N ARG A 117 2.86 9.54 1.78
CA ARG A 117 3.27 9.62 3.17
C ARG A 117 2.76 10.91 3.81
N ALA A 118 2.51 10.86 5.12
CA ALA A 118 2.38 12.06 5.92
C ALA A 118 3.60 12.98 5.69
N GLY A 119 3.36 14.26 5.49
CA GLY A 119 4.35 15.25 5.10
C GLY A 119 4.50 15.46 3.58
N GLN A 120 3.98 14.57 2.73
CA GLN A 120 4.06 14.73 1.26
C GLN A 120 3.00 15.69 0.71
N THR A 121 3.36 16.34 -0.39
CA THR A 121 2.41 17.08 -1.23
C THR A 121 1.70 16.13 -2.19
N VAL A 122 0.38 16.30 -2.34
CA VAL A 122 -0.42 15.71 -3.41
C VAL A 122 -0.69 16.80 -4.44
N LYS A 123 -0.45 16.48 -5.71
CA LYS A 123 -0.79 17.33 -6.86
C LYS A 123 -1.93 16.68 -7.63
N VAL A 124 -3.05 17.38 -7.76
CA VAL A 124 -4.15 16.94 -8.64
C VAL A 124 -4.12 17.81 -9.87
N LYS A 125 -4.01 17.22 -11.05
CA LYS A 125 -4.04 17.94 -12.33
C LYS A 125 -5.17 17.41 -13.23
N ASN A 126 -5.50 18.18 -14.24
CA ASN A 126 -6.53 17.82 -15.20
C ASN A 126 -6.00 17.94 -16.64
N SER A 127 -5.75 16.80 -17.25
CA SER A 127 -5.30 16.67 -18.64
C SER A 127 -6.46 16.52 -19.63
N ASP A 128 -7.67 16.26 -19.13
CA ASP A 128 -8.90 16.20 -19.92
C ASP A 128 -9.38 17.57 -20.42
N GLN A 129 -10.25 17.54 -21.44
CA GLN A 129 -10.86 18.75 -22.02
C GLN A 129 -12.25 19.05 -21.43
N THR A 130 -12.53 18.55 -20.22
CA THR A 130 -13.70 18.89 -19.40
C THR A 130 -13.26 19.15 -17.95
N GLY A 131 -14.09 19.87 -17.19
CA GLY A 131 -13.79 20.15 -15.79
C GLY A 131 -14.14 18.97 -14.88
N HIS A 132 -13.25 18.65 -13.95
CA HIS A 132 -13.46 17.59 -12.95
C HIS A 132 -13.36 18.17 -11.55
N ASN A 133 -13.91 17.49 -10.56
CA ASN A 133 -13.62 17.77 -9.16
C ASN A 133 -12.93 16.55 -8.52
N ALA A 134 -12.10 16.77 -7.51
CA ALA A 134 -11.51 15.70 -6.72
C ALA A 134 -11.93 15.87 -5.26
N LYS A 135 -12.86 15.01 -4.83
CA LYS A 135 -13.32 14.94 -3.45
C LYS A 135 -12.50 13.91 -2.69
N PHE A 136 -11.71 14.35 -1.71
CA PHE A 136 -10.93 13.48 -0.84
C PHE A 136 -11.63 13.33 0.51
N ASP A 137 -12.03 12.11 0.85
CA ASP A 137 -12.69 11.79 2.13
C ASP A 137 -11.67 11.39 3.20
N PHE A 138 -10.93 12.39 3.67
CA PHE A 138 -9.95 12.21 4.75
C PHE A 138 -10.60 12.28 6.13
N PHE A 139 -10.05 11.49 7.07
CA PHE A 139 -10.45 11.57 8.48
C PHE A 139 -9.46 12.38 9.31
N SER A 140 -8.16 12.32 8.98
CA SER A 140 -7.08 12.94 9.76
C SER A 140 -6.47 14.15 9.06
N ASN A 141 -6.70 14.28 7.75
CA ASN A 141 -6.37 15.47 6.96
C ASN A 141 -7.63 16.27 6.63
N GLU A 142 -7.47 17.51 6.16
CA GLU A 142 -8.58 18.33 5.68
C GLU A 142 -9.31 17.62 4.53
N SER A 143 -10.60 17.33 4.70
CA SER A 143 -11.43 16.83 3.60
C SER A 143 -11.54 17.88 2.50
N ARG A 144 -11.45 17.45 1.24
CA ARG A 144 -11.39 18.37 0.09
C ARG A 144 -12.47 18.04 -0.92
N ASN A 145 -12.89 19.04 -1.69
CA ASN A 145 -13.76 18.87 -2.84
C ASN A 145 -13.49 19.99 -3.85
N ASP A 146 -12.29 19.96 -4.41
CA ASP A 146 -11.79 21.03 -5.25
C ASP A 146 -12.20 20.80 -6.71
N LEU A 147 -12.58 21.88 -7.41
CA LEU A 147 -12.75 21.89 -8.86
C LEU A 147 -11.39 22.10 -9.54
N ILE A 148 -11.10 21.28 -10.54
CA ILE A 148 -9.88 21.34 -11.35
C ILE A 148 -10.30 21.66 -12.79
N PRO A 149 -10.14 22.92 -13.24
CA PRO A 149 -10.51 23.30 -14.60
C PRO A 149 -9.61 22.61 -15.64
N VAL A 150 -10.01 22.66 -16.91
CA VAL A 150 -9.23 22.13 -18.04
C VAL A 150 -7.80 22.68 -18.01
N GLY A 151 -6.80 21.78 -18.03
CA GLY A 151 -5.38 22.14 -17.96
C GLY A 151 -4.92 22.70 -16.60
N GLY A 152 -5.81 22.74 -15.60
CA GLY A 152 -5.53 23.24 -14.27
C GLY A 152 -4.88 22.21 -13.34
N SER A 153 -4.41 22.68 -12.19
CA SER A 153 -3.95 21.82 -11.10
C SER A 153 -4.11 22.49 -9.75
N ILE A 154 -4.21 21.67 -8.70
CA ILE A 154 -4.11 22.08 -7.30
C ILE A 154 -3.02 21.26 -6.61
N GLU A 155 -2.48 21.80 -5.52
CA GLU A 155 -1.54 21.11 -4.65
C GLU A 155 -1.91 21.34 -3.19
N PHE A 156 -1.77 20.30 -2.37
CA PHE A 156 -1.97 20.38 -0.93
C PHE A 156 -1.06 19.39 -0.21
N LYS A 157 -0.68 19.73 1.02
CA LYS A 157 0.16 18.88 1.87
C LYS A 157 -0.70 17.96 2.73
N LEU A 158 -0.27 16.71 2.88
CA LEU A 158 -0.83 15.77 3.84
C LEU A 158 -0.12 15.99 5.18
N GLU A 159 -0.84 16.40 6.20
CA GLU A 159 -0.28 16.68 7.53
C GLU A 159 -0.20 15.41 8.40
N SER A 160 -0.97 14.38 8.08
CA SER A 160 -1.08 13.18 8.93
C SER A 160 -1.31 11.90 8.14
N ALA A 161 -0.91 10.78 8.73
CA ALA A 161 -1.26 9.46 8.23
C ALA A 161 -2.77 9.19 8.44
N GLU A 162 -3.38 8.44 7.53
CA GLU A 162 -4.78 8.06 7.64
C GLU A 162 -4.93 6.72 8.36
N ARG A 163 -6.00 6.59 9.16
CA ARG A 163 -6.31 5.34 9.86
C ARG A 163 -6.96 4.30 8.95
N ALA A 164 -7.64 4.75 7.90
CA ALA A 164 -8.26 3.88 6.91
C ALA A 164 -7.18 3.17 6.07
N SER A 165 -7.49 1.96 5.59
CA SER A 165 -6.59 1.27 4.65
C SER A 165 -6.36 2.11 3.41
N ALA A 166 -7.43 2.68 2.85
CA ALA A 166 -7.39 3.68 1.80
C ALA A 166 -8.60 4.61 1.97
N ASN A 167 -8.43 5.87 1.57
CA ASN A 167 -9.49 6.87 1.53
C ASN A 167 -9.95 7.05 0.08
N PRO A 168 -11.26 7.12 -0.19
CA PRO A 168 -11.76 7.32 -1.53
C PRO A 168 -11.49 8.74 -2.02
N VAL A 169 -11.25 8.84 -3.33
CA VAL A 169 -11.18 10.07 -4.12
C VAL A 169 -12.24 9.99 -5.20
N GLU A 170 -13.17 10.94 -5.25
CA GLU A 170 -14.36 10.85 -6.10
C GLU A 170 -14.59 12.15 -6.90
N CYS A 171 -15.05 12.00 -8.15
CA CYS A 171 -15.60 13.12 -8.90
C CYS A 171 -17.12 13.14 -8.71
N ASN A 172 -17.65 14.23 -8.16
CA ASN A 172 -19.09 14.44 -8.00
C ASN A 172 -19.75 14.87 -9.32
N ILE A 173 -18.98 15.44 -10.24
CA ILE A 173 -19.45 15.82 -11.59
C ILE A 173 -19.60 14.56 -12.46
N HIS A 174 -18.67 13.62 -12.33
CA HIS A 174 -18.61 12.37 -13.11
C HIS A 174 -18.58 11.16 -12.16
N PRO A 175 -19.76 10.65 -11.73
CA PRO A 175 -19.86 9.70 -10.61
C PRO A 175 -19.16 8.35 -10.80
N TRP A 176 -18.69 8.05 -12.02
CA TRP A 176 -17.90 6.86 -12.30
C TRP A 176 -16.43 7.00 -11.94
N MET A 177 -15.92 8.25 -11.84
CA MET A 177 -14.52 8.50 -11.54
C MET A 177 -14.30 8.31 -10.05
N LYS A 178 -13.54 7.26 -9.75
CA LYS A 178 -13.12 6.91 -8.41
C LYS A 178 -11.64 6.56 -8.42
N SER A 179 -10.94 6.90 -7.36
CA SER A 179 -9.58 6.48 -7.06
C SER A 179 -9.45 6.33 -5.54
N TYR A 180 -8.31 5.83 -5.06
CA TYR A 180 -8.05 5.68 -3.64
C TYR A 180 -6.63 6.06 -3.30
N ILE A 181 -6.50 6.82 -2.22
CA ILE A 181 -5.21 7.19 -1.65
C ILE A 181 -4.96 6.41 -0.36
N ILE A 182 -3.76 5.84 -0.24
CA ILE A 182 -3.26 5.20 0.98
C ILE A 182 -2.24 6.14 1.61
N VAL A 183 -2.57 6.73 2.77
CA VAL A 183 -1.68 7.67 3.47
C VAL A 183 -1.06 7.03 4.72
N ARG A 184 0.27 6.91 4.76
CA ARG A 184 1.02 6.30 5.89
C ARG A 184 2.13 7.18 6.43
N ASP A 185 2.58 6.92 7.64
CA ASP A 185 3.78 7.53 8.23
C ASP A 185 5.07 6.81 7.81
N HIS A 186 4.97 5.51 7.49
CA HIS A 186 6.05 4.69 6.95
C HIS A 186 5.97 4.53 5.42
N PRO A 187 7.09 4.20 4.73
CA PRO A 187 7.12 4.06 3.27
C PRO A 187 6.67 2.69 2.74
N TYR A 188 6.43 1.72 3.64
CA TYR A 188 6.25 0.31 3.29
C TYR A 188 4.83 -0.04 2.84
N VAL A 189 4.46 0.42 1.64
CA VAL A 189 3.22 0.04 0.95
C VAL A 189 3.56 -0.31 -0.50
N GLY A 190 3.03 -1.43 -0.97
CA GLY A 190 3.09 -1.83 -2.39
C GLY A 190 1.69 -1.95 -2.96
N VAL A 191 1.52 -1.56 -4.22
CA VAL A 191 0.26 -1.69 -4.97
C VAL A 191 0.54 -2.46 -6.25
N SER A 192 -0.28 -3.45 -6.59
CA SER A 192 -0.05 -4.26 -7.79
C SER A 192 -0.33 -3.47 -9.06
N GLY A 193 0.57 -3.57 -10.03
CA GLY A 193 0.37 -3.03 -11.38
C GLY A 193 -0.60 -3.88 -12.21
N GLU A 194 -0.82 -3.49 -13.48
CA GLU A 194 -1.63 -4.25 -14.44
C GLU A 194 -1.08 -5.66 -14.73
N ASP A 195 0.22 -5.87 -14.52
CA ASP A 195 0.90 -7.16 -14.58
C ASP A 195 0.77 -8.00 -13.29
N GLY A 196 0.07 -7.46 -12.29
CA GLY A 196 -0.14 -8.04 -10.98
C GLY A 196 1.09 -7.96 -10.07
N VAL A 197 2.18 -7.33 -10.49
CA VAL A 197 3.44 -7.34 -9.72
C VAL A 197 3.41 -6.29 -8.61
N ILE A 198 3.82 -6.69 -7.41
CA ILE A 198 4.15 -5.81 -6.29
C ILE A 198 5.64 -5.94 -5.98
N GLU A 199 6.30 -4.81 -5.77
CA GLU A 199 7.65 -4.73 -5.23
C GLU A 199 7.67 -3.70 -4.09
N ILE A 200 8.20 -4.08 -2.93
CA ILE A 200 8.42 -3.18 -1.79
C ILE A 200 9.88 -3.30 -1.38
N LYS A 201 10.63 -2.21 -1.58
CA LYS A 201 12.08 -2.16 -1.29
C LYS A 201 12.34 -1.67 0.12
N ASN A 202 13.54 -1.96 0.61
CA ASN A 202 14.10 -1.42 1.84
C ASN A 202 13.25 -1.68 3.09
N LEU A 203 12.45 -2.75 3.09
CA LEU A 203 11.73 -3.22 4.28
C LEU A 203 12.74 -3.62 5.36
N PRO A 204 12.45 -3.43 6.66
CA PRO A 204 13.27 -4.03 7.70
C PRO A 204 13.18 -5.56 7.60
N ALA A 205 14.33 -6.24 7.55
CA ALA A 205 14.38 -7.69 7.61
C ALA A 205 13.88 -8.18 8.98
N GLY A 206 13.10 -9.26 9.00
CA GLY A 206 12.38 -9.77 10.16
C GLY A 206 10.92 -10.11 9.88
N GLU A 207 10.18 -10.43 10.93
CA GLU A 207 8.75 -10.73 10.83
C GLU A 207 7.94 -9.44 10.67
N VAL A 208 7.42 -9.25 9.46
CA VAL A 208 6.55 -8.12 9.09
C VAL A 208 5.13 -8.62 8.86
N THR A 209 4.17 -7.76 9.16
CA THR A 209 2.75 -8.05 8.98
C THR A 209 2.17 -7.07 7.97
N PHE A 210 1.61 -7.58 6.87
CA PHE A 210 0.91 -6.80 5.87
C PHE A 210 -0.60 -6.93 6.02
N ARG A 211 -1.32 -5.81 5.95
CA ARG A 211 -2.75 -5.81 5.68
C ARG A 211 -2.98 -5.79 4.17
N LEU A 212 -3.75 -6.75 3.68
CA LEU A 212 -4.23 -6.73 2.30
C LEU A 212 -5.41 -5.76 2.18
N TRP A 213 -5.43 -5.00 1.09
CA TRP A 213 -6.57 -4.16 0.75
C TRP A 213 -6.81 -4.14 -0.76
N HIS A 214 -8.08 -4.23 -1.16
CA HIS A 214 -8.54 -3.96 -2.50
C HIS A 214 -9.91 -3.28 -2.42
N GLU A 215 -10.27 -2.40 -3.35
CA GLU A 215 -11.49 -1.60 -3.21
C GLU A 215 -12.78 -2.44 -3.15
N ASN A 216 -12.78 -3.54 -3.91
CA ASN A 216 -13.89 -4.47 -4.10
C ASN A 216 -13.89 -5.63 -3.12
N GLN A 217 -13.00 -5.62 -2.13
CA GLN A 217 -13.00 -6.67 -1.12
C GLN A 217 -14.33 -6.68 -0.34
N ASP A 218 -14.93 -7.85 -0.18
CA ASP A 218 -16.06 -8.08 0.71
C ASP A 218 -15.52 -8.50 2.09
N GLY A 219 -15.58 -7.58 3.05
CA GLY A 219 -14.91 -7.76 4.33
C GLY A 219 -13.39 -7.74 4.20
N ALA A 220 -12.71 -8.66 4.90
CA ALA A 220 -11.26 -8.79 4.82
C ALA A 220 -10.86 -9.95 3.90
N ILE A 221 -9.81 -9.77 3.10
CA ILE A 221 -9.22 -10.85 2.30
C ILE A 221 -8.54 -11.83 3.26
N ASP A 222 -9.24 -12.86 3.70
CA ASP A 222 -8.85 -13.68 4.86
C ASP A 222 -8.20 -15.04 4.50
N LYS A 223 -8.01 -15.30 3.21
CA LYS A 223 -7.40 -16.52 2.70
C LYS A 223 -6.86 -16.33 1.29
N GLY A 224 -5.92 -17.17 0.93
CA GLY A 224 -5.35 -17.23 -0.42
C GLY A 224 -4.34 -18.36 -0.54
N GLU A 225 -3.55 -18.33 -1.61
CA GLU A 225 -2.42 -19.21 -1.83
C GLU A 225 -1.16 -18.38 -1.97
N VAL A 226 -0.06 -18.74 -1.30
CA VAL A 226 1.26 -18.12 -1.48
C VAL A 226 2.23 -19.20 -1.92
N GLY A 227 2.82 -19.05 -3.11
CA GLY A 227 3.79 -20.00 -3.64
C GLY A 227 3.26 -21.44 -3.73
N GLY A 228 1.99 -21.63 -4.09
CA GLY A 228 1.36 -22.95 -4.19
C GLY A 228 0.78 -23.50 -2.88
N LYS A 229 0.88 -22.77 -1.77
CA LYS A 229 0.40 -23.22 -0.46
C LYS A 229 -0.75 -22.37 0.04
N ALA A 230 -1.87 -23.03 0.36
CA ALA A 230 -3.01 -22.36 0.96
C ALA A 230 -2.64 -21.72 2.31
N GLN A 231 -3.13 -20.50 2.53
CA GLN A 231 -2.94 -19.72 3.75
C GLN A 231 -4.26 -19.11 4.22
N LYS A 232 -4.34 -18.86 5.53
CA LYS A 232 -5.40 -18.08 6.17
C LYS A 232 -4.78 -16.85 6.82
N TRP A 233 -5.44 -15.71 6.68
CA TRP A 233 -4.99 -14.41 7.13
C TRP A 233 -6.06 -13.81 8.03
N SER A 234 -5.84 -13.88 9.34
CA SER A 234 -6.83 -13.39 10.31
C SER A 234 -7.13 -11.92 10.06
N ARG A 235 -8.37 -11.60 9.68
CA ARG A 235 -8.82 -10.24 9.31
C ARG A 235 -7.97 -9.59 8.20
N GLY A 236 -7.43 -10.40 7.29
CA GLY A 236 -6.62 -9.94 6.16
C GLY A 236 -5.21 -9.48 6.51
N TYR A 237 -4.67 -9.97 7.64
CA TYR A 237 -3.28 -9.79 8.02
C TYR A 237 -2.44 -11.01 7.61
N MET A 238 -1.46 -10.77 6.74
CA MET A 238 -0.49 -11.74 6.25
C MET A 238 0.87 -11.47 6.89
N GLU A 239 1.37 -12.42 7.66
CA GLU A 239 2.70 -12.38 8.25
C GLU A 239 3.74 -12.95 7.27
N VAL A 240 4.89 -12.29 7.16
CA VAL A 240 6.01 -12.68 6.30
C VAL A 240 7.31 -12.52 7.08
N ASP A 241 8.11 -13.59 7.16
CA ASP A 241 9.45 -13.55 7.73
C ASP A 241 10.47 -13.19 6.62
N LEU A 242 10.83 -11.90 6.55
CA LEU A 242 11.73 -11.36 5.54
C LEU A 242 13.19 -11.62 5.91
N LYS A 243 13.94 -12.19 4.97
CA LYS A 243 15.40 -12.31 5.06
C LYS A 243 16.09 -11.09 4.44
N PRO A 244 17.33 -10.76 4.85
CA PRO A 244 18.10 -9.74 4.17
C PRO A 244 18.19 -10.00 2.66
N GLY A 245 18.05 -8.95 1.85
CA GLY A 245 18.07 -9.06 0.38
C GLY A 245 16.70 -9.37 -0.24
N MET A 246 16.70 -10.12 -1.34
CA MET A 246 15.49 -10.39 -2.14
C MET A 246 14.63 -11.50 -1.52
N ASN A 247 13.34 -11.22 -1.36
CA ASN A 247 12.30 -12.14 -0.89
C ASN A 247 11.20 -12.20 -1.95
N ASP A 248 11.31 -13.15 -2.86
CA ASP A 248 10.26 -13.41 -3.85
C ASP A 248 9.25 -14.42 -3.28
N LEU A 249 8.03 -13.96 -3.02
CA LEU A 249 6.92 -14.79 -2.53
C LEU A 249 6.28 -15.62 -3.65
N GLY A 250 6.71 -15.42 -4.90
CA GLY A 250 6.11 -16.02 -6.09
C GLY A 250 4.71 -15.48 -6.33
N THR A 251 3.80 -16.38 -6.70
CA THR A 251 2.40 -16.03 -6.92
C THR A 251 1.61 -16.03 -5.62
N ILE A 252 0.89 -14.94 -5.37
CA ILE A 252 -0.15 -14.85 -4.36
C ILE A 252 -1.50 -14.89 -5.06
N LYS A 253 -2.25 -15.98 -4.89
CA LYS A 253 -3.59 -16.11 -5.46
C LYS A 253 -4.65 -15.69 -4.45
N ILE A 254 -5.56 -14.82 -4.87
CA ILE A 254 -6.69 -14.35 -4.08
C ILE A 254 -7.98 -14.92 -4.70
N PRO A 255 -8.76 -15.72 -3.95
CA PRO A 255 -10.00 -16.30 -4.46
C PRO A 255 -10.98 -15.23 -4.91
N ALA A 256 -11.67 -15.47 -6.03
CA ALA A 256 -12.73 -14.60 -6.55
C ALA A 256 -13.78 -14.22 -5.49
N ALA A 257 -14.10 -15.14 -4.59
CA ALA A 257 -15.07 -14.93 -3.51
C ALA A 257 -14.68 -13.84 -2.50
N ALA A 258 -13.44 -13.34 -2.53
CA ALA A 258 -13.01 -12.21 -1.73
C ALA A 258 -13.51 -10.86 -2.27
N PHE A 259 -14.08 -10.81 -3.49
CA PHE A 259 -14.35 -9.56 -4.22
C PHE A 259 -15.83 -9.38 -4.59
N ASN A 260 -16.74 -9.34 -3.60
CA ASN A 260 -18.19 -9.29 -3.83
C ASN A 260 -18.87 -8.03 -3.23
N LYS A 261 -18.13 -6.93 -3.11
CA LYS A 261 -18.64 -5.68 -2.53
C LYS A 261 -19.62 -4.94 -3.45
#